data_AF-A0A285C6V6-F1
#
_entry.id   AF-A0A285C6V6-F1
#
_cell.length_a   1.000
_cell.length_b   1.000
_cell.length_c   1.000
_cell.angle_alpha   90.00
_cell.angle_beta   90.00
_cell.angle_gamma   90.00
#
_symmetry.space_group_name_H-M   'P 1'
#
loop_
_entity.id
_entity.type
_entity.pdbx_description
1 polymer ?
#
loop_
_entity_poly.entity_id
_entity_poly.type
_entity_poly.pdbx_seq_one_letter_code
_entity_poly.pdbx_strand_id
1 'polypeptide(L)'
;MLRPASKYGIAGAVTALLALTGCGSGDDPADTPTTATTTQAAKDKGPVCVGEAPAGGVHVLRGGGFRLPGGGVRYAAATADGTTRTATLRDGATYEDGQKQQTVKAGQKITVGGHAYTVSQICSYRVVLEPQDAKDKATLAAAPKSLASQGGEADNGLCFTTAPEVLAAASKGFPAKGETQSVLDNGGVWKFPTGLSITVSYIDTDTRTAALGANCAAVQVADYKDVQVGDTVEFAGVQFKISELTDDAVRMTRTSG
;
A
#
# COMPACT_ATOMS: atom_id res chain seq x y z
N MET A 1 62.17 5.82 29.31
CA MET A 1 63.32 4.93 29.02
C MET A 1 62.74 3.56 28.67
N LEU A 2 62.89 2.90 27.54
CA LEU A 2 63.56 3.09 26.24
C LEU A 2 62.68 2.30 25.24
N ARG A 3 62.46 2.81 24.02
CA ARG A 3 62.29 1.93 22.83
C ARG A 3 63.69 1.51 22.36
N PRO A 4 63.83 0.32 21.77
CA PRO A 4 64.19 0.20 20.34
C PRO A 4 63.52 -1.04 19.70
N ALA A 5 63.53 -1.34 18.40
CA ALA A 5 63.90 -0.65 17.16
C ALA A 5 63.28 -1.45 16.00
N SER A 6 63.00 -0.75 14.90
CA SER A 6 62.73 -1.29 13.57
C SER A 6 64.02 -1.79 12.89
N LYS A 7 63.91 -2.77 11.96
CA LYS A 7 64.84 -3.11 10.84
C LYS A 7 64.19 -4.22 10.00
N TYR A 8 63.59 -3.93 8.84
CA TYR A 8 64.14 -3.90 7.46
C TYR A 8 64.70 -5.23 6.92
N GLY A 9 64.18 -5.64 5.76
CA GLY A 9 64.77 -6.66 4.88
C GLY A 9 64.04 -6.77 3.53
N ILE A 10 64.47 -5.98 2.54
CA ILE A 10 64.16 -6.13 1.11
C ILE A 10 65.37 -6.79 0.46
N ALA A 11 65.17 -7.88 -0.28
CA ALA A 11 65.99 -8.40 -1.41
C ALA A 11 65.32 -9.72 -1.86
N GLY A 12 65.21 -10.10 -3.13
CA GLY A 12 65.70 -9.58 -4.40
C GLY A 12 65.10 -10.46 -5.50
N ALA A 13 65.02 -9.89 -6.71
CA ALA A 13 64.34 -10.42 -7.87
C ALA A 13 64.99 -11.68 -8.48
N VAL A 14 64.17 -12.53 -9.12
CA VAL A 14 64.56 -13.24 -10.35
C VAL A 14 63.41 -13.14 -11.35
N THR A 15 63.71 -12.43 -12.42
CA THR A 15 62.92 -12.27 -13.63
C THR A 15 63.15 -13.49 -14.54
N ALA A 16 62.07 -14.09 -15.06
CA ALA A 16 62.12 -14.86 -16.30
C ALA A 16 60.91 -14.49 -17.16
N LEU A 17 61.18 -13.70 -18.20
CA LEU A 17 60.26 -13.44 -19.31
C LEU A 17 60.15 -14.69 -20.18
N LEU A 18 58.92 -15.09 -20.50
CA LEU A 18 58.58 -15.74 -21.76
C LEU A 18 57.38 -14.98 -22.35
N ALA A 19 57.66 -14.26 -23.43
CA ALA A 19 56.67 -13.62 -24.28
C ALA A 19 56.19 -14.63 -25.33
N LEU A 20 54.88 -14.70 -25.58
CA LEU A 20 54.24 -14.34 -26.86
C LEU A 20 52.80 -14.87 -26.97
N THR A 21 51.91 -13.93 -27.33
CA THR A 21 50.61 -14.03 -28.04
C THR A 21 49.32 -13.86 -27.22
N GLY A 22 48.58 -12.78 -27.54
CA GLY A 22 47.12 -12.66 -27.37
C GLY A 22 46.60 -11.79 -26.21
N CYS A 23 46.43 -10.49 -26.46
CA CYS A 23 45.57 -9.55 -25.71
C CYS A 23 44.11 -9.73 -26.20
N GLY A 24 43.01 -9.66 -25.42
CA GLY A 24 42.72 -9.41 -24.01
C GLY A 24 41.30 -9.94 -23.70
N SER A 25 41.04 -10.53 -22.53
CA SER A 25 40.62 -9.90 -21.26
C SER A 25 39.10 -9.79 -21.09
N GLY A 26 38.54 -10.65 -20.23
CA GLY A 26 37.19 -10.53 -19.66
C GLY A 26 36.60 -11.88 -19.25
N ASP A 27 36.96 -12.38 -18.07
CA ASP A 27 36.40 -13.58 -17.45
C ASP A 27 34.94 -13.36 -16.98
N ASP A 28 34.04 -14.25 -17.40
CA ASP A 28 32.75 -14.57 -16.79
C ASP A 28 32.75 -16.09 -16.45
N PRO A 29 31.93 -16.63 -15.54
CA PRO A 29 30.89 -16.00 -14.72
C PRO A 29 30.98 -16.36 -13.22
N ALA A 30 30.53 -15.45 -12.36
CA ALA A 30 30.01 -15.84 -11.04
C ALA A 30 28.54 -15.43 -11.00
N ASP A 31 27.68 -16.36 -11.42
CA ASP A 31 26.24 -16.34 -11.23
C ASP A 31 25.93 -16.17 -9.73
N THR A 32 25.80 -14.92 -9.32
CA THR A 32 25.08 -14.57 -8.10
C THR A 32 23.64 -14.37 -8.54
N PRO A 33 22.66 -15.16 -8.06
CA PRO A 33 21.27 -14.92 -8.42
C PRO A 33 20.93 -13.53 -7.90
N THR A 34 20.77 -12.59 -8.83
CA THR A 34 20.12 -11.33 -8.52
C THR A 34 18.71 -11.73 -8.12
N THR A 35 18.41 -11.66 -6.83
CA THR A 35 17.05 -11.76 -6.33
C THR A 35 16.24 -10.73 -7.09
N ALA A 36 15.46 -11.20 -8.08
CA ALA A 36 14.64 -10.34 -8.88
C ALA A 36 13.76 -9.53 -7.92
N THR A 37 13.99 -8.21 -7.86
CA THR A 37 13.07 -7.26 -7.27
C THR A 37 11.79 -7.37 -8.10
N THR A 38 10.94 -8.32 -7.74
CA THR A 38 9.61 -8.46 -8.32
C THR A 38 8.85 -7.24 -7.85
N THR A 39 8.83 -6.23 -8.72
CA THR A 39 8.10 -4.98 -8.53
C THR A 39 6.67 -5.30 -8.15
N GLN A 40 6.07 -4.46 -7.31
CA GLN A 40 4.74 -4.70 -6.77
C GLN A 40 3.70 -4.93 -7.88
N ALA A 41 3.82 -4.18 -8.98
CA ALA A 41 3.05 -4.37 -10.21
C ALA A 41 3.14 -5.78 -10.81
N ALA A 42 4.31 -6.44 -10.75
CA ALA A 42 4.48 -7.79 -11.26
C ALA A 42 3.70 -8.84 -10.45
N LYS A 43 3.48 -8.58 -9.15
CA LYS A 43 2.73 -9.47 -8.22
C LYS A 43 1.21 -9.33 -8.37
N ASP A 44 0.74 -8.33 -9.11
CA ASP A 44 -0.68 -8.04 -9.31
C ASP A 44 -1.28 -8.60 -10.60
N LYS A 45 -0.52 -9.39 -11.35
CA LYS A 45 -1.01 -10.05 -12.57
C LYS A 45 -2.15 -11.02 -12.23
N GLY A 46 -3.38 -10.64 -12.56
CA GLY A 46 -4.59 -11.44 -12.31
C GLY A 46 -5.85 -10.58 -12.30
N PRO A 47 -7.02 -11.14 -11.92
CA PRO A 47 -8.25 -10.37 -11.84
C PRO A 47 -8.10 -9.18 -10.89
N VAL A 48 -8.71 -8.05 -11.24
CA VAL A 48 -8.69 -6.84 -10.41
C VAL A 48 -9.32 -7.13 -9.05
N CYS A 49 -10.42 -7.89 -9.03
CA CYS A 49 -11.12 -8.31 -7.82
C CYS A 49 -11.57 -9.78 -7.91
N VAL A 50 -11.62 -10.46 -6.77
CA VAL A 50 -12.23 -11.79 -6.59
C VAL A 50 -13.19 -11.72 -5.40
N GLY A 51 -14.41 -12.24 -5.57
CA GLY A 51 -15.49 -12.15 -4.59
C GLY A 51 -16.38 -10.92 -4.76
N GLU A 52 -17.36 -10.76 -3.86
CA GLU A 52 -18.39 -9.71 -3.92
C GLU A 52 -18.34 -8.85 -2.66
N ALA A 53 -18.39 -7.54 -2.83
CA ALA A 53 -18.41 -6.59 -1.72
C ALA A 53 -19.85 -6.33 -1.25
N PRO A 54 -20.21 -6.65 0.00
CA PRO A 54 -21.51 -6.25 0.55
C PRO A 54 -21.55 -4.75 0.82
N ALA A 55 -22.74 -4.14 0.78
CA ALA A 55 -22.91 -2.70 1.00
C ALA A 55 -22.41 -2.19 2.36
N GLY A 56 -22.37 -3.06 3.38
CA GLY A 56 -21.87 -2.76 4.73
C GLY A 56 -20.48 -3.33 5.01
N GLY A 57 -19.71 -3.67 3.98
CA GLY A 57 -18.35 -4.20 4.12
C GLY A 57 -17.35 -3.12 4.53
N VAL A 58 -16.39 -3.48 5.38
CA VAL A 58 -15.24 -2.65 5.72
C VAL A 58 -14.21 -2.73 4.61
N HIS A 59 -13.79 -1.59 4.08
CA HIS A 59 -12.77 -1.51 3.03
C HIS A 59 -11.40 -1.22 3.63
N VAL A 60 -10.53 -2.24 3.66
CA VAL A 60 -9.13 -2.11 4.08
C VAL A 60 -8.30 -1.87 2.83
N LEU A 61 -7.83 -0.63 2.64
CA LEU A 61 -7.12 -0.26 1.42
C LEU A 61 -5.69 -0.78 1.44
N ARG A 62 -5.13 -1.01 0.24
CA ARG A 62 -3.77 -1.53 0.08
C ARG A 62 -2.76 -0.62 0.78
N GLY A 63 -1.86 -1.25 1.55
CA GLY A 63 -0.84 -0.53 2.30
C GLY A 63 -1.40 0.31 3.47
N GLY A 64 -2.70 0.20 3.74
CA GLY A 64 -3.40 0.95 4.75
C GLY A 64 -3.87 0.10 5.93
N GLY A 65 -4.06 0.77 7.06
CA GLY A 65 -4.72 0.24 8.25
C GLY A 65 -6.19 0.67 8.35
N PHE A 66 -7.00 -0.16 9.01
CA PHE A 66 -8.37 0.13 9.37
C PHE A 66 -8.62 -0.28 10.83
N ARG A 67 -9.25 0.60 11.62
CA ARG A 67 -9.63 0.29 13.02
C ARG A 67 -10.92 -0.53 13.04
N LEU A 68 -10.90 -1.66 13.74
CA LEU A 68 -12.00 -2.59 13.88
C LEU A 68 -12.39 -2.75 15.37
N PRO A 69 -13.60 -3.25 15.67
CA PRO A 69 -13.89 -3.78 16.99
C PRO A 69 -12.79 -4.74 17.48
N GLY A 70 -12.23 -4.46 18.66
CA GLY A 70 -11.19 -5.26 19.32
C GLY A 70 -9.77 -5.12 18.77
N GLY A 71 -9.51 -4.31 17.73
CA GLY A 71 -8.16 -4.13 17.20
C GLY A 71 -8.07 -3.36 15.88
N GLY A 72 -7.00 -3.59 15.13
CA GLY A 72 -6.84 -3.04 13.78
C GLY A 72 -6.55 -4.14 12.78
N VAL A 73 -6.75 -3.86 11.50
CA VAL A 73 -6.32 -4.72 10.40
C VAL A 73 -5.57 -3.90 9.38
N ARG A 74 -4.62 -4.53 8.70
CA ARG A 74 -3.84 -3.89 7.65
C ARG A 74 -3.70 -4.79 6.43
N TYR A 75 -3.85 -4.22 5.24
CA TYR A 75 -3.57 -4.92 3.98
C TYR A 75 -2.10 -4.74 3.58
N ALA A 76 -1.26 -5.71 3.94
CA ALA A 76 0.19 -5.57 3.81
C ALA A 76 0.72 -5.93 2.43
N ALA A 77 0.14 -6.92 1.76
CA ALA A 77 0.59 -7.36 0.44
C ALA A 77 -0.53 -8.11 -0.28
N ALA A 78 -0.54 -8.02 -1.61
CA ALA A 78 -1.38 -8.81 -2.50
C ALA A 78 -0.50 -9.74 -3.32
N THR A 79 -1.04 -10.92 -3.66
CA THR A 79 -0.43 -11.79 -4.68
C THR A 79 -1.51 -12.29 -5.61
N ALA A 80 -1.23 -12.30 -6.91
CA ALA A 80 -2.07 -12.89 -7.92
C ALA A 80 -1.27 -13.80 -8.85
N ASP A 81 -1.85 -14.93 -9.24
CA ASP A 81 -1.21 -15.95 -10.10
C ASP A 81 -1.81 -15.99 -11.52
N GLY A 82 -2.50 -14.91 -11.92
CA GLY A 82 -3.27 -14.84 -13.16
C GLY A 82 -4.72 -15.29 -13.02
N THR A 83 -5.05 -16.19 -12.08
CA THR A 83 -6.40 -16.77 -11.93
C THR A 83 -7.01 -16.52 -10.55
N THR A 84 -6.18 -16.50 -9.52
CA THR A 84 -6.59 -16.29 -8.13
C THR A 84 -5.89 -15.07 -7.56
N ARG A 85 -6.51 -14.47 -6.52
CA ARG A 85 -5.93 -13.38 -5.76
C ARG A 85 -5.99 -13.72 -4.27
N THR A 86 -4.88 -13.52 -3.59
CA THR A 86 -4.77 -13.61 -2.13
C THR A 86 -4.29 -12.28 -1.56
N ALA A 87 -4.62 -12.05 -0.30
CA ALA A 87 -4.15 -10.89 0.44
C ALA A 87 -3.45 -11.35 1.72
N THR A 88 -2.40 -10.65 2.12
CA THR A 88 -1.79 -10.80 3.44
C THR A 88 -2.32 -9.69 4.32
N LEU A 89 -3.07 -10.08 5.35
CA LEU A 89 -3.56 -9.20 6.39
C LEU A 89 -2.68 -9.29 7.63
N ARG A 90 -2.53 -8.16 8.33
CA ARG A 90 -1.85 -8.10 9.63
C ARG A 90 -2.81 -7.58 10.69
N ASP A 91 -2.76 -8.19 11.87
CA ASP A 91 -3.54 -7.77 13.02
C ASP A 91 -2.86 -6.58 13.71
N GLY A 92 -3.40 -5.39 13.48
CA GLY A 92 -3.02 -4.13 14.13
C GLY A 92 -2.83 -2.98 13.13
N ALA A 93 -3.19 -1.76 13.55
CA ALA A 93 -3.30 -0.61 12.66
C ALA A 93 -1.97 0.15 12.44
N THR A 94 -0.95 -0.05 13.29
CA THR A 94 0.23 0.82 13.41
C THR A 94 1.56 0.19 12.97
N TYR A 95 1.57 -0.90 12.19
CA TYR A 95 2.80 -1.56 11.71
C TYR A 95 3.76 -2.04 12.81
N GLU A 96 3.28 -2.29 14.02
CA GLU A 96 4.16 -2.71 15.10
C GLU A 96 4.71 -4.12 14.85
N ASP A 97 5.96 -4.35 15.23
CA ASP A 97 6.61 -5.65 15.15
C ASP A 97 5.89 -6.68 16.04
N GLY A 98 5.83 -7.94 15.58
CA GLY A 98 5.17 -9.04 16.32
C GLY A 98 3.67 -9.24 16.02
N GLN A 99 3.09 -8.45 15.11
CA GLN A 99 1.71 -8.64 14.68
C GLN A 99 1.52 -9.94 13.89
N LYS A 100 0.44 -10.66 14.20
CA LYS A 100 0.05 -11.89 13.50
C LYS A 100 -0.27 -11.54 12.04
N GLN A 101 0.38 -12.24 11.11
CA GLN A 101 0.10 -12.13 9.68
C GLN A 101 -0.66 -13.37 9.22
N GLN A 102 -1.63 -13.17 8.36
CA GLN A 102 -2.41 -14.25 7.76
C GLN A 102 -2.63 -13.98 6.27
N THR A 103 -2.37 -14.98 5.43
CA THR A 103 -2.74 -14.94 4.02
C THR A 103 -4.18 -15.45 3.88
N VAL A 104 -5.00 -14.68 3.16
CA VAL A 104 -6.44 -14.90 3.08
C VAL A 104 -6.92 -14.99 1.63
N LYS A 105 -8.06 -15.70 1.46
CA LYS A 105 -8.81 -15.83 0.21
C LYS A 105 -10.22 -15.28 0.36
N ALA A 106 -10.86 -14.91 -0.76
CA ALA A 106 -12.27 -14.57 -0.76
C ALA A 106 -13.11 -15.75 -0.22
N GLY A 107 -14.13 -15.46 0.59
CA GLY A 107 -14.97 -16.41 1.31
C GLY A 107 -14.37 -16.95 2.62
N GLN A 108 -13.09 -16.68 2.91
CA GLN A 108 -12.46 -17.18 4.13
C GLN A 108 -12.97 -16.45 5.38
N LYS A 109 -13.20 -17.19 6.47
CA LYS A 109 -13.45 -16.63 7.79
C LYS A 109 -12.12 -16.39 8.50
N ILE A 110 -11.98 -15.22 9.11
CA ILE A 110 -10.80 -14.81 9.86
C ILE A 110 -11.19 -14.24 11.21
N THR A 111 -10.24 -14.18 12.12
CA THR A 111 -10.36 -13.47 13.39
C THR A 111 -9.37 -12.33 13.41
N VAL A 112 -9.84 -11.14 13.78
CA VAL A 112 -9.01 -9.95 14.00
C VAL A 112 -9.43 -9.35 15.33
N GLY A 113 -8.48 -9.13 16.24
CA GLY A 113 -8.78 -8.54 17.56
C GLY A 113 -9.77 -9.35 18.41
N GLY A 114 -9.94 -10.65 18.14
CA GLY A 114 -10.94 -11.49 18.80
C GLY A 114 -12.33 -11.49 18.15
N HIS A 115 -12.55 -10.71 17.09
CA HIS A 115 -13.82 -10.61 16.37
C HIS A 115 -13.75 -11.36 15.03
N ALA A 116 -14.86 -11.98 14.64
CA ALA A 116 -14.94 -12.81 13.43
C ALA A 116 -15.39 -11.99 12.20
N TYR A 117 -14.67 -12.16 11.10
CA TYR A 117 -14.95 -11.50 9.82
C TYR A 117 -14.94 -12.51 8.67
N THR A 118 -15.75 -12.28 7.65
CA THR A 118 -15.62 -12.94 6.35
C THR A 118 -14.85 -12.03 5.40
N VAL A 119 -13.87 -12.57 4.68
CA VAL A 119 -13.19 -11.88 3.58
C VAL A 119 -14.09 -11.96 2.35
N SER A 120 -14.95 -10.97 2.12
CA SER A 120 -15.99 -11.05 1.08
C SER A 120 -15.43 -10.77 -0.32
N GLN A 121 -14.46 -9.86 -0.43
CA GLN A 121 -13.80 -9.53 -1.69
C GLN A 121 -12.33 -9.17 -1.48
N ILE A 122 -11.47 -9.55 -2.42
CA ILE A 122 -10.07 -9.12 -2.48
C ILE A 122 -9.82 -8.47 -3.84
N CYS A 123 -9.37 -7.22 -3.83
CA CYS A 123 -8.96 -6.48 -5.00
C CYS A 123 -7.46 -6.13 -4.96
N SER A 124 -6.90 -5.68 -6.08
CA SER A 124 -5.53 -5.12 -6.12
C SER A 124 -5.34 -3.89 -5.25
N TYR A 125 -6.42 -3.19 -4.92
CA TYR A 125 -6.39 -1.92 -4.20
C TYR A 125 -7.12 -1.93 -2.85
N ARG A 126 -7.87 -2.99 -2.52
CA ARG A 126 -8.56 -3.15 -1.23
C ARG A 126 -8.84 -4.61 -0.87
N VAL A 127 -9.09 -4.87 0.41
CA VAL A 127 -9.78 -6.05 0.91
C VAL A 127 -11.09 -5.62 1.56
N VAL A 128 -12.18 -6.34 1.30
CA VAL A 128 -13.48 -6.10 1.93
C VAL A 128 -13.73 -7.16 2.99
N LEU A 129 -13.92 -6.70 4.23
CA LEU A 129 -14.23 -7.54 5.38
C LEU A 129 -15.68 -7.33 5.82
N GLU A 130 -16.43 -8.40 5.96
CA GLU A 130 -17.78 -8.36 6.54
C GLU A 130 -17.72 -8.86 8.00
N PRO A 131 -18.08 -8.02 8.99
CA PRO A 131 -18.21 -8.47 10.37
C PRO A 131 -19.29 -9.57 10.47
N GLN A 132 -19.07 -10.63 11.26
CA GLN A 132 -20.09 -11.67 11.42
C GLN A 132 -21.07 -11.36 12.56
N ASP A 133 -20.61 -10.62 13.57
CA ASP A 133 -21.43 -10.24 14.71
C ASP A 133 -22.27 -8.98 14.44
N ALA A 134 -23.53 -9.00 14.86
CA ALA A 134 -24.46 -7.89 14.63
C ALA A 134 -24.07 -6.62 15.39
N LYS A 135 -23.46 -6.75 16.58
CA LYS A 135 -22.95 -5.63 17.37
C LYS A 135 -21.77 -4.97 16.69
N ASP A 136 -20.88 -5.75 16.08
CA ASP A 136 -19.75 -5.21 15.33
C ASP A 136 -20.22 -4.46 14.08
N LYS A 137 -21.18 -5.05 13.34
CA LYS A 137 -21.86 -4.37 12.21
C LYS A 137 -22.47 -3.04 12.66
N ALA A 138 -23.24 -3.05 13.75
CA ALA A 138 -23.88 -1.84 14.28
C ALA A 138 -22.87 -0.80 14.77
N THR A 139 -21.76 -1.22 15.36
CA THR A 139 -20.69 -0.32 15.84
C THR A 139 -20.02 0.38 14.66
N LEU A 140 -19.68 -0.35 13.60
CA LEU A 140 -19.06 0.22 12.40
C LEU A 140 -20.01 1.12 11.61
N ALA A 141 -21.32 0.81 11.62
CA ALA A 141 -22.35 1.61 10.95
C ALA A 141 -22.84 2.80 11.80
N ALA A 142 -22.38 2.96 13.04
CA ALA A 142 -22.82 4.06 13.90
C ALA A 142 -22.21 5.38 13.43
N ALA A 143 -23.06 6.33 13.06
CA ALA A 143 -22.59 7.66 12.66
C ALA A 143 -22.18 8.53 13.86
N PRO A 144 -21.13 9.35 13.69
CA PRO A 144 -20.73 10.32 14.69
C PRO A 144 -21.76 11.46 14.78
N LYS A 145 -21.77 12.14 15.93
CA LYS A 145 -22.64 13.31 16.17
C LYS A 145 -22.30 14.51 15.27
N SER A 146 -21.08 14.55 14.75
CA SER A 146 -20.56 15.61 13.89
C SER A 146 -19.83 14.98 12.72
N LEU A 147 -20.00 15.55 11.53
CA LEU A 147 -19.26 15.20 10.31
C LEU A 147 -18.02 16.08 10.09
N ALA A 148 -17.81 17.08 10.94
CA ALA A 148 -16.62 17.92 10.92
C ALA A 148 -15.46 17.21 11.62
N SER A 149 -14.33 17.14 10.93
CA SER A 149 -13.07 16.67 11.51
C SER A 149 -12.65 17.53 12.71
N GLN A 150 -12.28 16.85 13.79
CA GLN A 150 -11.64 17.42 14.97
C GLN A 150 -10.13 17.13 14.99
N GLY A 151 -9.66 16.27 14.08
CA GLY A 151 -8.27 15.84 13.97
C GLY A 151 -7.91 14.71 14.93
N GLY A 152 -6.90 13.94 14.56
CA GLY A 152 -6.40 12.82 15.38
C GLY A 152 -7.46 11.75 15.62
N GLU A 153 -7.39 11.07 16.77
CA GLU A 153 -8.24 9.91 17.07
C GLU A 153 -9.73 10.26 17.23
N ALA A 154 -10.07 11.53 17.45
CA ALA A 154 -11.45 11.99 17.51
C ALA A 154 -12.21 11.73 16.18
N ASP A 155 -11.48 11.62 15.07
CA ASP A 155 -12.05 11.37 13.75
C ASP A 155 -12.27 9.88 13.44
N ASN A 156 -12.11 8.98 14.43
CA ASN A 156 -12.28 7.54 14.22
C ASN A 156 -13.63 7.18 13.56
N GLY A 157 -14.72 7.78 14.04
CA GLY A 157 -16.06 7.57 13.47
C GLY A 157 -16.26 8.19 12.09
N LEU A 158 -15.33 9.02 11.62
CA LEU A 158 -15.30 9.57 10.25
C LEU A 158 -14.47 8.70 9.31
N CYS A 159 -13.39 8.11 9.82
CA CYS A 159 -12.39 7.39 9.03
C CYS A 159 -12.64 5.87 8.95
N PHE A 160 -13.16 5.28 10.03
CA PHE A 160 -13.28 3.83 10.19
C PHE A 160 -14.74 3.44 10.41
N THR A 161 -15.53 3.61 9.36
CA THR A 161 -16.98 3.43 9.44
C THR A 161 -17.55 2.83 8.15
N THR A 162 -18.71 2.23 8.28
CA THR A 162 -19.59 1.81 7.18
C THR A 162 -20.89 2.64 7.15
N ALA A 163 -20.99 3.70 7.95
CA ALA A 163 -22.15 4.59 8.02
C ALA A 163 -22.37 5.31 6.68
N PRO A 164 -23.51 5.09 5.99
CA PRO A 164 -23.76 5.66 4.66
C PRO A 164 -23.66 7.18 4.61
N GLU A 165 -24.10 7.88 5.66
CA GLU A 165 -24.05 9.34 5.76
C GLU A 165 -22.62 9.89 5.84
N VAL A 166 -21.70 9.18 6.49
CA VAL A 166 -20.29 9.57 6.57
C VAL A 166 -19.62 9.32 5.22
N LEU A 167 -19.85 8.16 4.61
CA LEU A 167 -19.31 7.82 3.29
C LEU A 167 -19.82 8.80 2.22
N ALA A 168 -21.11 9.16 2.28
CA ALA A 168 -21.70 10.17 1.40
C ALA A 168 -21.12 11.58 1.65
N ALA A 169 -20.79 11.94 2.89
CA ALA A 169 -20.15 13.21 3.20
C ALA A 169 -18.70 13.25 2.70
N ALA A 170 -17.94 12.17 2.89
CA ALA A 170 -16.58 12.05 2.41
C ALA A 170 -16.52 12.06 0.87
N SER A 171 -17.45 11.39 0.19
CA SER A 171 -17.50 11.33 -1.27
C SER A 171 -17.77 12.68 -1.95
N LYS A 172 -18.41 13.63 -1.27
CA LYS A 172 -18.67 14.99 -1.76
C LYS A 172 -17.41 15.84 -1.90
N GLY A 173 -16.32 15.48 -1.23
CA GLY A 173 -15.04 16.17 -1.40
C GLY A 173 -14.33 15.82 -2.72
N PHE A 174 -14.83 14.81 -3.44
CA PHE A 174 -14.28 14.36 -4.71
C PHE A 174 -15.08 14.88 -5.90
N PRO A 175 -14.48 14.96 -7.11
CA PRO A 175 -15.19 15.36 -8.31
C PRO A 175 -16.32 14.38 -8.69
N ALA A 176 -17.15 14.75 -9.65
CA ALA A 176 -18.24 13.90 -10.12
C ALA A 176 -17.72 12.68 -10.89
N LYS A 177 -18.57 11.66 -11.08
CA LYS A 177 -18.20 10.48 -11.86
C LYS A 177 -17.83 10.88 -13.30
N GLY A 178 -16.69 10.39 -13.78
CA GLY A 178 -16.15 10.71 -15.10
C GLY A 178 -15.28 11.97 -15.14
N GLU A 179 -15.28 12.77 -14.07
CA GLU A 179 -14.38 13.91 -13.95
C GLU A 179 -13.02 13.49 -13.40
N THR A 180 -11.99 14.26 -13.77
CA THR A 180 -10.60 14.01 -13.41
C THR A 180 -10.11 15.04 -12.40
N GLN A 181 -9.42 14.55 -11.38
CA GLN A 181 -8.72 15.35 -10.39
C GLN A 181 -7.21 15.18 -10.55
N SER A 182 -6.45 16.26 -10.41
CA SER A 182 -4.98 16.22 -10.26
C SER A 182 -4.60 16.25 -8.78
N VAL A 183 -3.71 15.34 -8.38
CA VAL A 183 -3.02 15.36 -7.08
C VAL A 183 -1.56 15.69 -7.35
N LEU A 184 -1.08 16.82 -6.82
CA LEU A 184 0.25 17.33 -7.10
C LEU A 184 1.33 16.61 -6.27
N ASP A 185 2.47 16.35 -6.89
CA ASP A 185 3.69 15.92 -6.22
C ASP A 185 4.28 17.06 -5.37
N ASN A 186 5.01 16.70 -4.30
CA ASN A 186 5.85 17.61 -3.51
C ASN A 186 5.25 18.96 -3.05
N GLY A 187 3.93 19.07 -2.89
CA GLY A 187 3.33 20.31 -2.39
C GLY A 187 1.83 20.28 -2.04
N GLY A 188 1.07 19.28 -2.47
CA GLY A 188 -0.37 19.22 -2.25
C GLY A 188 -0.78 18.18 -1.23
N VAL A 189 -0.90 18.54 0.05
CA VAL A 189 -1.74 17.74 0.96
C VAL A 189 -3.18 18.10 0.68
N TRP A 190 -3.91 17.21 0.02
CA TRP A 190 -5.34 17.44 -0.22
C TRP A 190 -6.13 16.98 1.00
N LYS A 191 -6.59 17.95 1.80
CA LYS A 191 -7.36 17.70 3.02
C LYS A 191 -8.85 17.79 2.76
N PHE A 192 -9.60 16.84 3.31
CA PHE A 192 -11.04 16.75 3.22
C PHE A 192 -11.68 17.19 4.53
N PRO A 193 -12.90 17.77 4.50
CA PRO A 193 -13.62 18.18 5.71
C PRO A 193 -13.87 17.06 6.73
N THR A 194 -13.90 15.81 6.27
CA THR A 194 -14.08 14.60 7.10
C THR A 194 -12.78 14.04 7.67
N GLY A 195 -11.64 14.74 7.50
CA GLY A 195 -10.35 14.39 8.12
C GLY A 195 -9.44 13.50 7.29
N LEU A 196 -9.93 12.98 6.14
CA LEU A 196 -9.07 12.33 5.15
C LEU A 196 -8.08 13.33 4.58
N SER A 197 -6.86 12.85 4.31
CA SER A 197 -5.89 13.56 3.48
C SER A 197 -5.24 12.60 2.48
N ILE A 198 -4.95 13.12 1.29
CA ILE A 198 -4.27 12.38 0.21
C ILE A 198 -2.99 13.11 -0.18
N THR A 199 -1.93 12.36 -0.44
CA THR A 199 -0.62 12.87 -0.85
C THR A 199 -0.04 12.02 -1.97
N VAL A 200 0.72 12.64 -2.87
CA VAL A 200 1.66 11.94 -3.75
C VAL A 200 3.02 11.91 -3.05
N SER A 201 3.62 10.73 -2.95
CA SER A 201 4.91 10.54 -2.28
C SER A 201 6.09 10.56 -3.26
N TYR A 202 5.87 10.11 -4.49
CA TYR A 202 6.80 10.24 -5.61
C TYR A 202 6.07 10.07 -6.93
N ILE A 203 6.70 10.57 -7.98
CA ILE A 203 6.44 10.21 -9.37
C ILE A 203 7.78 9.81 -10.00
N ASP A 204 7.80 8.64 -10.61
CA ASP A 204 8.94 8.11 -11.36
C ASP A 204 8.55 8.04 -12.84
N THR A 205 9.11 8.96 -13.62
CA THR A 205 8.81 9.12 -15.05
C THR A 205 9.52 8.06 -15.90
N ASP A 206 10.63 7.50 -15.42
CA ASP A 206 11.38 6.45 -16.11
C ASP A 206 10.61 5.13 -16.08
N THR A 207 10.11 4.76 -14.89
CA THR A 207 9.29 3.54 -14.72
C THR A 207 7.80 3.77 -14.96
N ARG A 208 7.39 5.03 -15.15
CA ARG A 208 5.99 5.47 -15.28
C ARG A 208 5.13 4.98 -14.13
N THR A 209 5.63 5.20 -12.91
CA THR A 209 4.93 4.83 -11.68
C THR A 209 4.82 6.02 -10.74
N ALA A 210 3.88 5.94 -9.80
CA ALA A 210 3.77 6.90 -8.70
C ALA A 210 3.43 6.19 -7.39
N ALA A 211 3.58 6.88 -6.27
CA ALA A 211 2.98 6.47 -5.00
C ALA A 211 1.96 7.46 -4.47
N LEU A 212 0.81 6.92 -4.05
CA LEU A 212 -0.27 7.66 -3.41
C LEU A 212 -0.44 7.18 -1.97
N GLY A 213 -0.35 8.11 -1.02
CA GLY A 213 -0.66 7.89 0.38
C GLY A 213 -1.99 8.51 0.77
N ALA A 214 -2.66 7.92 1.75
CA ALA A 214 -3.76 8.58 2.44
C ALA A 214 -3.68 8.38 3.95
N ASN A 215 -4.05 9.43 4.69
CA ASN A 215 -4.08 9.43 6.14
C ASN A 215 -5.45 9.91 6.64
N CYS A 216 -5.94 9.29 7.70
CA CYS A 216 -7.18 9.67 8.38
C CYS A 216 -7.07 9.28 9.87
N ALA A 217 -7.52 10.16 10.77
CA ALA A 217 -7.45 9.94 12.21
C ALA A 217 -6.06 9.50 12.74
N ALA A 218 -5.00 10.10 12.21
CA ALA A 218 -3.59 9.77 12.50
C ALA A 218 -3.14 8.34 12.11
N VAL A 219 -3.91 7.64 11.26
CA VAL A 219 -3.56 6.33 10.69
C VAL A 219 -3.33 6.49 9.19
N GLN A 220 -2.30 5.83 8.67
CA GLN A 220 -2.13 5.66 7.23
C GLN A 220 -3.17 4.66 6.74
N VAL A 221 -4.20 5.16 6.05
CA VAL A 221 -5.35 4.37 5.58
C VAL A 221 -5.16 3.83 4.16
N ALA A 222 -4.17 4.31 3.41
CA ALA A 222 -3.71 3.72 2.16
C ALA A 222 -2.23 4.05 1.89
N ASP A 223 -1.54 3.13 1.22
CA ASP A 223 -0.20 3.31 0.67
C ASP A 223 -0.11 2.51 -0.64
N TYR A 224 -0.50 3.16 -1.73
CA TYR A 224 -0.47 2.61 -3.07
C TYR A 224 0.89 2.90 -3.70
N LYS A 225 1.77 1.90 -3.73
CA LYS A 225 3.08 1.98 -4.38
C LYS A 225 3.03 1.47 -5.80
N ASP A 226 3.88 2.08 -6.64
CA ASP A 226 4.09 1.72 -8.03
C ASP A 226 2.81 1.74 -8.88
N VAL A 227 1.88 2.68 -8.62
CA VAL A 227 0.65 2.79 -9.42
C VAL A 227 0.96 3.29 -10.83
N GLN A 228 0.27 2.73 -11.82
CA GLN A 228 0.43 3.04 -13.23
C GLN A 228 -0.88 3.54 -13.83
N VAL A 229 -0.80 4.21 -14.99
CA VAL A 229 -1.98 4.55 -15.79
C VAL A 229 -2.78 3.27 -16.08
N GLY A 230 -4.06 3.30 -15.74
CA GLY A 230 -4.94 2.15 -15.84
C GLY A 230 -5.32 1.53 -14.50
N ASP A 231 -4.50 1.73 -13.46
CA ASP A 231 -4.75 1.15 -12.14
C ASP A 231 -5.96 1.77 -11.46
N THR A 232 -6.61 1.00 -10.60
CA THR A 232 -7.69 1.47 -9.75
C THR A 232 -7.17 1.71 -8.34
N VAL A 233 -7.54 2.84 -7.75
CA VAL A 233 -7.34 3.17 -6.34
C VAL A 233 -8.68 3.55 -5.72
N GLU A 234 -8.76 3.52 -4.40
CA GLU A 234 -9.97 3.93 -3.69
C GLU A 234 -9.64 4.87 -2.54
N PHE A 235 -10.48 5.88 -2.33
CA PHE A 235 -10.43 6.75 -1.17
C PHE A 235 -11.84 7.01 -0.67
N ALA A 236 -12.08 6.77 0.63
CA ALA A 236 -13.39 6.94 1.29
C ALA A 236 -14.57 6.33 0.51
N GLY A 237 -14.42 5.10 0.00
CA GLY A 237 -15.44 4.39 -0.77
C GLY A 237 -15.59 4.85 -2.24
N VAL A 238 -14.84 5.87 -2.67
CA VAL A 238 -14.86 6.35 -4.05
C VAL A 238 -13.69 5.74 -4.84
N GLN A 239 -14.01 5.11 -5.96
CA GLN A 239 -13.02 4.50 -6.85
C GLN A 239 -12.56 5.48 -7.92
N PHE A 240 -11.26 5.44 -8.19
CA PHE A 240 -10.62 6.21 -9.23
C PHE A 240 -9.77 5.32 -10.12
N LYS A 241 -9.72 5.66 -11.40
CA LYS A 241 -8.72 5.13 -12.32
C LYS A 241 -7.58 6.13 -12.47
N ILE A 242 -6.33 5.68 -12.37
CA ILE A 242 -5.18 6.50 -12.73
C ILE A 242 -5.24 6.73 -14.25
N SER A 243 -5.43 7.98 -14.64
CA SER A 243 -5.67 8.39 -16.02
C SER A 243 -4.41 8.92 -16.71
N GLU A 244 -3.53 9.58 -15.95
CA GLU A 244 -2.29 10.15 -16.45
C GLU A 244 -1.30 10.30 -15.29
N LEU A 245 -0.01 10.12 -15.59
CA LEU A 245 1.11 10.51 -14.73
C LEU A 245 1.90 11.58 -15.47
N THR A 246 2.06 12.73 -14.84
CA THR A 246 2.89 13.85 -15.32
C THR A 246 4.04 14.05 -14.34
N ASP A 247 5.07 14.80 -14.74
CA ASP A 247 6.24 15.05 -13.88
C ASP A 247 5.87 15.60 -12.48
N ASP A 248 4.77 16.35 -12.37
CA ASP A 248 4.37 17.03 -11.13
C ASP A 248 3.02 16.56 -10.55
N ALA A 249 2.33 15.61 -11.19
CA ALA A 249 0.98 15.23 -10.75
C ALA A 249 0.53 13.83 -11.18
N VAL A 250 -0.28 13.22 -10.32
CA VAL A 250 -1.10 12.04 -10.63
C VAL A 250 -2.52 12.49 -10.95
N ARG A 251 -3.02 12.15 -12.14
CA ARG A 251 -4.41 12.42 -12.52
C ARG A 251 -5.30 11.20 -12.31
N MET A 252 -6.40 11.39 -11.61
CA MET A 252 -7.32 10.34 -11.21
C MET A 252 -8.74 10.66 -11.71
N THR A 253 -9.32 9.79 -12.52
CA THR A 253 -10.72 9.92 -12.97
C THR A 253 -11.63 9.10 -12.09
N ARG A 254 -12.68 9.72 -11.53
CA ARG A 254 -13.65 8.99 -10.69
C ARG A 254 -14.46 8.00 -11.53
N THR A 255 -14.52 6.76 -11.10
CA THR A 255 -15.25 5.67 -11.80
C THR A 255 -16.52 5.24 -11.07
N SER A 256 -16.58 5.36 -9.74
CA SER A 256 -17.76 5.00 -8.96
C SER A 256 -18.76 6.15 -8.82
N GLY A 257 -20.03 5.78 -8.61
CA GLY A 257 -21.14 6.71 -8.32
C GLY A 257 -21.04 7.33 -6.95
#